data_AF-A0A958JIK2-F1
#
_entry.id   AF-A0A958JIK2-F1
#
_cell.length_a   1.000
_cell.length_b   1.000
_cell.length_c   1.000
_cell.angle_alpha   90.00
_cell.angle_beta   90.00
_cell.angle_gamma   90.00
#
_symmetry.space_group_name_H-M   'P 1'
#
loop_
_entity.id
_entity.type
_entity.pdbx_description
1 polymer ?
#
loop_
_entity_poly.entity_id
_entity_poly.type
_entity_poly.pdbx_seq_one_letter_code
_entity_poly.pdbx_strand_id
1 'polypeptide(L)'
;IDKKKDEFEKLRSAFDKQQGSLNEDALVQKQEELLQKERDIKRSFKDSQDALRRKNALMVQDLLKEMRRAVAAIGKEEGFTVILEKGSQAVLYADNSIDITDEVVKRFDNQTK
;
A
#
# COMPACT_ATOMS: atom_id res chain seq x y z
N ILE A 1 4.38 -2.61 -15.45
CA ILE A 1 5.77 -2.14 -15.24
C ILE A 1 6.75 -3.11 -15.89
N ASP A 2 6.51 -4.42 -15.77
CA ASP A 2 7.38 -5.47 -16.33
C ASP A 2 7.59 -5.33 -17.84
N LYS A 3 6.54 -5.10 -18.64
CA LYS A 3 6.68 -4.84 -20.08
C LYS A 3 7.66 -3.68 -20.40
N LYS A 4 7.59 -2.57 -19.65
CA LYS A 4 8.49 -1.42 -19.83
C LYS A 4 9.93 -1.78 -19.46
N LYS A 5 10.11 -2.61 -18.42
CA LYS A 5 11.43 -3.11 -18.00
C LYS A 5 12.02 -4.05 -19.05
N ASP A 6 11.23 -4.97 -19.58
CA ASP A 6 11.65 -5.92 -20.62
C ASP A 6 12.02 -5.21 -21.92
N GLU A 7 11.23 -4.21 -22.32
CA GLU A 7 11.53 -3.35 -23.47
C GLU A 7 12.82 -2.56 -23.26
N PHE A 8 13.04 -2.01 -22.07
CA PHE A 8 14.27 -1.31 -21.72
C PHE A 8 15.50 -2.22 -21.76
N GLU A 9 15.43 -3.42 -21.19
CA GLU A 9 16.53 -4.40 -21.24
C GLU A 9 16.86 -4.82 -22.68
N LYS A 10 15.84 -5.02 -23.53
CA LYS A 10 16.04 -5.30 -24.96
C LYS A 10 16.73 -4.14 -25.68
N LEU A 11 16.27 -2.91 -25.43
CA LEU A 11 16.84 -1.71 -26.06
C LEU A 11 18.29 -1.50 -25.61
N ARG A 12 18.56 -1.66 -24.31
CA ARG A 12 19.90 -1.57 -23.74
C ARG A 12 20.83 -2.63 -24.33
N SER A 13 20.40 -3.90 -24.37
CA SER A 13 21.20 -4.97 -24.96
C SER A 13 21.49 -4.74 -26.46
N ALA A 14 20.52 -4.21 -27.21
CA ALA A 14 20.72 -3.84 -28.61
C ALA A 14 21.71 -2.68 -28.77
N PHE A 15 21.61 -1.66 -27.91
CA PHE A 15 22.56 -0.55 -27.88
C PHE A 15 23.98 -1.04 -27.56
N ASP A 16 24.15 -1.85 -26.52
CA ASP A 16 25.46 -2.36 -26.09
C ASP A 16 26.19 -3.13 -27.21
N LYS A 17 25.43 -3.86 -28.06
CA LYS A 17 25.96 -4.59 -29.21
C LYS A 17 26.30 -3.71 -30.41
N GLN A 18 25.57 -2.61 -30.61
CA GLN A 18 25.68 -1.77 -31.81
C GLN A 18 26.47 -0.48 -31.60
N GLN A 19 26.75 -0.08 -30.35
CA GLN A 19 27.36 1.21 -30.02
C GLN A 19 28.66 1.50 -30.78
N GLY A 20 29.50 0.48 -31.02
CA GLY A 20 30.76 0.64 -31.77
C GLY A 20 30.61 0.87 -33.27
N SER A 21 29.38 0.78 -33.80
CA SER A 21 29.04 1.03 -35.21
C SER A 21 28.22 2.30 -35.42
N LEU A 22 27.88 3.03 -34.35
CA LEU A 22 27.10 4.26 -34.42
C LEU A 22 28.03 5.47 -34.62
N ASN A 23 27.52 6.50 -35.29
CA ASN A 23 28.16 7.81 -35.27
C ASN A 23 27.86 8.53 -33.94
N GLU A 24 28.57 9.63 -33.69
CA GLU A 24 28.51 10.37 -32.42
C GLU A 24 27.09 10.86 -32.10
N ASP A 25 26.40 11.46 -33.07
CA ASP A 25 25.02 11.94 -32.90
C ASP A 25 24.03 10.83 -32.54
N ALA A 26 24.09 9.69 -33.23
CA ALA A 26 23.20 8.56 -32.94
C ALA A 26 23.52 7.90 -31.60
N LEU A 27 24.79 7.91 -31.19
CA LEU A 27 25.23 7.40 -29.90
C LEU A 27 24.70 8.27 -28.76
N VAL A 28 24.80 9.59 -28.88
CA VAL A 28 24.23 10.55 -27.91
C VAL A 28 22.72 10.39 -27.81
N GLN A 29 22.00 10.38 -28.94
CA GLN A 29 20.53 10.24 -28.95
C GLN A 29 20.08 8.94 -28.28
N LYS A 30 20.73 7.80 -28.56
CA LYS A 30 20.38 6.52 -27.93
C LYS A 30 20.67 6.50 -26.43
N GLN A 31 21.76 7.12 -25.98
CA GLN A 31 22.04 7.25 -24.55
C GLN A 31 20.98 8.11 -23.85
N GLU A 32 20.59 9.23 -24.44
CA GLU A 32 19.52 10.07 -23.91
C GLU A 32 18.17 9.34 -23.83
N GLU A 33 17.83 8.57 -24.88
CA GLU A 33 16.62 7.74 -24.91
C GLU A 33 16.62 6.69 -23.78
N LEU A 34 17.75 5.99 -23.60
CA LEU A 34 17.90 5.01 -22.53
C LEU A 34 17.77 5.65 -21.15
N LEU A 35 18.44 6.78 -20.91
CA LEU A 35 18.35 7.52 -19.65
C LEU A 35 16.91 8.00 -19.38
N GLN A 36 16.22 8.47 -20.42
CA GLN A 36 14.82 8.90 -20.30
C GLN A 36 13.91 7.72 -19.93
N LYS A 37 14.03 6.57 -20.63
CA LYS A 37 13.24 5.37 -20.33
C LYS A 37 13.52 4.84 -18.93
N GLU A 38 14.77 4.86 -18.48
CA GLU A 38 15.13 4.44 -17.13
C GLU A 38 14.46 5.32 -16.07
N ARG A 39 14.49 6.65 -16.26
CA ARG A 39 13.79 7.61 -15.37
C ARG A 39 12.28 7.36 -15.34
N ASP A 40 11.68 7.12 -16.49
CA ASP A 40 10.24 6.89 -16.61
C ASP A 40 9.80 5.57 -15.94
N ILE A 41 10.62 4.53 -16.03
CA ILE A 41 10.39 3.26 -15.33
C ILE A 41 10.47 3.48 -13.81
N LYS A 42 11.53 4.15 -13.33
CA LYS A 42 11.68 4.47 -11.89
C LYS A 42 10.52 5.30 -11.36
N ARG A 43 10.08 6.31 -12.12
CA ARG A 43 8.91 7.13 -11.79
C ARG A 43 7.64 6.30 -11.72
N SER A 44 7.35 5.52 -12.77
CA SER A 44 6.15 4.68 -12.84
C SER A 44 6.08 3.66 -11.70
N PHE A 45 7.22 3.11 -11.29
CA PHE A 45 7.30 2.20 -10.14
C PHE A 45 7.00 2.91 -8.82
N LYS A 46 7.61 4.07 -8.59
CA LYS A 46 7.33 4.90 -7.40
C LYS A 46 5.85 5.29 -7.33
N ASP A 47 5.29 5.79 -8.43
CA ASP A 47 3.89 6.22 -8.50
C ASP A 47 2.93 5.06 -8.20
N SER A 48 3.26 3.86 -8.69
CA SER A 48 2.47 2.65 -8.41
C SER A 48 2.57 2.23 -6.94
N GLN A 49 3.76 2.29 -6.34
CA GLN A 49 3.91 2.03 -4.91
C GLN A 49 3.14 3.04 -4.06
N ASP A 50 3.21 4.33 -4.40
CA ASP A 50 2.51 5.37 -3.66
C ASP A 50 0.99 5.24 -3.82
N ALA A 51 0.51 4.86 -5.01
CA ALA A 51 -0.90 4.56 -5.24
C ALA A 51 -1.38 3.35 -4.41
N LEU A 52 -0.59 2.27 -4.34
CA LEU A 52 -0.89 1.12 -3.49
C LEU A 52 -0.92 1.49 -2.01
N ARG A 53 0.07 2.25 -1.53
CA ARG A 53 0.11 2.74 -0.15
C ARG A 53 -1.12 3.57 0.19
N ARG A 54 -1.51 4.52 -0.68
CA ARG A 54 -2.72 5.33 -0.50
C ARG A 54 -3.97 4.47 -0.47
N LYS A 55 -4.11 3.52 -1.40
CA LYS A 55 -5.27 2.62 -1.45
C LYS A 55 -5.38 1.79 -0.17
N ASN A 56 -4.27 1.21 0.29
CA ASN A 56 -4.24 0.45 1.54
C ASN A 56 -4.61 1.33 2.74
N ALA A 57 -4.10 2.56 2.81
CA ALA A 57 -4.44 3.49 3.89
C ALA A 57 -5.94 3.82 3.93
N LEU A 58 -6.55 4.07 2.77
CA LEU A 58 -7.99 4.32 2.66
C LEU A 58 -8.82 3.10 3.07
N MET A 59 -8.45 1.91 2.60
CA MET A 59 -9.15 0.67 2.97
C MET A 59 -9.06 0.38 4.48
N VAL A 60 -7.88 0.59 5.08
CA VAL A 60 -7.71 0.47 6.54
C VAL A 60 -8.54 1.52 7.27
N GLN A 61 -8.59 2.76 6.78
CA GLN A 61 -9.40 3.81 7.39
C GLN A 61 -10.90 3.47 7.37
N ASP A 62 -11.40 2.96 6.25
CA ASP A 62 -12.79 2.55 6.12
C ASP A 62 -13.11 1.35 7.03
N LEU A 63 -12.23 0.34 7.08
CA LEU A 63 -12.33 -0.78 8.02
C LEU A 63 -12.40 -0.31 9.47
N LEU A 64 -11.51 0.60 9.89
CA LEU A 64 -11.51 1.16 11.24
C LEU A 64 -12.81 1.92 11.55
N LYS A 65 -13.40 2.58 10.56
CA LYS A 65 -14.67 3.30 10.71
C LYS A 65 -15.83 2.32 10.92
N GLU A 66 -15.87 1.23 10.18
CA GLU A 66 -16.88 0.18 10.34
C GLU A 66 -16.71 -0.54 11.69
N MET A 67 -15.48 -0.86 12.08
CA MET A 67 -15.18 -1.45 13.38
C MET A 67 -15.64 -0.54 14.54
N ARG A 68 -15.42 0.78 14.45
CA ARG A 68 -15.94 1.74 15.45
C ARG A 68 -17.46 1.73 15.53
N ARG A 69 -18.17 1.50 14.42
CA ARG A 69 -19.63 1.37 14.44
C ARG A 69 -20.07 0.09 15.15
N ALA A 70 -19.39 -1.03 14.89
CA ALA A 70 -19.66 -2.29 15.58
C ALA A 70 -19.43 -2.15 17.10
N VAL A 71 -18.31 -1.56 17.52
CA VAL A 71 -18.01 -1.26 18.93
C VAL A 71 -19.09 -0.37 19.55
N ALA A 72 -19.54 0.67 18.86
CA ALA A 72 -20.59 1.56 19.37
C ALA A 72 -21.96 0.87 19.49
N ALA A 73 -22.29 -0.07 18.59
CA ALA A 73 -23.51 -0.87 18.68
C ALA A 73 -23.48 -1.79 19.90
N ILE A 74 -22.37 -2.54 20.09
CA ILE A 74 -22.15 -3.38 21.27
C ILE A 74 -22.24 -2.56 22.55
N GLY A 75 -21.58 -1.39 22.57
CA GLY A 75 -21.61 -0.46 23.69
C GLY A 75 -23.03 -0.11 24.14
N LYS A 76 -23.93 0.14 23.19
CA LYS A 76 -25.33 0.46 23.47
C LYS A 76 -26.15 -0.76 23.86
N GLU A 77 -25.96 -1.88 23.18
CA GLU A 77 -26.73 -3.11 23.38
C GLU A 77 -26.43 -3.76 24.74
N GLU A 78 -25.17 -3.74 25.17
CA GLU A 78 -24.72 -4.35 26.42
C GLU A 78 -24.61 -3.34 27.59
N GLY A 79 -24.91 -2.06 27.34
CA GLY A 79 -24.94 -1.03 28.37
C GLY A 79 -23.56 -0.59 28.87
N PHE A 80 -22.51 -0.74 28.06
CA PHE A 80 -21.19 -0.22 28.41
C PHE A 80 -21.21 1.31 28.48
N THR A 81 -20.67 1.86 29.57
CA THR A 81 -20.50 3.31 29.72
C THR A 81 -19.29 3.82 28.93
N VAL A 82 -18.26 2.97 28.79
CA VAL A 82 -17.03 3.28 28.04
C VAL A 82 -16.39 1.99 27.53
N ILE A 83 -15.79 2.04 26.35
CA ILE A 83 -14.95 0.98 25.79
C ILE A 83 -13.59 1.61 25.47
N LEU A 84 -12.50 0.98 25.95
CA LEU A 84 -11.14 1.49 25.83
C LEU A 84 -10.28 0.51 25.03
N GLU A 85 -9.37 1.04 24.20
CA GLU A 85 -8.42 0.24 23.44
C GLU A 85 -7.27 -0.23 24.34
N LYS A 86 -7.12 -1.56 24.45
CA LYS A 86 -6.01 -2.20 25.18
C LYS A 86 -4.69 -1.92 24.48
N GLY A 87 -3.68 -1.47 25.22
CA GLY A 87 -2.38 -1.08 24.66
C GLY A 87 -2.33 0.36 24.13
N SER A 88 -3.44 1.12 24.21
CA SER A 88 -3.39 2.57 24.04
C SER A 88 -2.61 3.23 25.19
N GLN A 89 -2.09 4.43 24.95
CA GLN A 89 -1.38 5.20 25.99
C GLN A 89 -2.24 5.51 27.23
N ALA A 90 -3.56 5.39 27.11
CA ALA A 90 -4.51 5.60 28.21
C ALA A 90 -4.69 4.37 29.12
N VAL A 91 -4.26 3.18 28.69
CA VAL A 91 -4.48 1.92 29.42
C VAL A 91 -3.14 1.24 29.70
N LEU A 92 -2.66 1.37 30.93
CA LEU A 92 -1.39 0.74 31.37
C LEU A 92 -1.55 -0.75 31.70
N TYR A 93 -2.71 -1.12 32.25
CA TYR A 93 -3.08 -2.50 32.57
C TYR A 93 -4.60 -2.64 32.42
N ALA A 94 -5.04 -3.75 31.84
CA ALA A 94 -6.43 -4.17 31.82
C ALA A 94 -6.46 -5.68 32.02
N ASP A 95 -7.33 -6.15 32.91
CA ASP A 95 -7.53 -7.57 33.09
C ASP A 95 -8.16 -8.19 31.83
N ASN A 96 -7.82 -9.44 31.52
CA ASN A 96 -8.41 -10.12 30.37
C ASN A 96 -9.91 -10.39 30.57
N SER A 97 -10.41 -10.40 31.80
CA SER A 97 -11.83 -10.62 32.10
C SER A 97 -12.76 -9.52 31.56
N ILE A 98 -12.21 -8.35 31.22
CA ILE A 98 -12.96 -7.21 30.66
C ILE A 98 -12.68 -7.00 29.16
N ASP A 99 -11.93 -7.92 28.53
CA ASP A 99 -11.60 -7.85 27.11
C ASP A 99 -12.76 -8.40 26.27
N ILE A 100 -13.36 -7.55 25.45
CA ILE A 100 -14.50 -7.89 24.58
C ILE A 100 -14.07 -8.03 23.10
N THR A 101 -12.77 -8.06 22.82
CA THR A 101 -12.23 -8.04 21.45
C THR A 101 -12.83 -9.15 20.57
N ASP A 102 -12.92 -10.37 21.09
CA ASP A 102 -13.46 -11.51 20.34
C ASP A 102 -14.95 -11.33 19.99
N GLU A 103 -15.73 -10.72 20.88
CA GLU A 103 -17.15 -10.43 20.64
C GLU A 103 -17.30 -9.34 19.57
N VAL A 104 -16.46 -8.30 19.64
CA VAL A 104 -16.41 -7.25 18.61
C VAL A 104 -16.10 -7.85 17.24
N VAL A 105 -15.08 -8.71 17.14
CA VAL A 105 -14.69 -9.37 15.88
C VAL A 105 -15.83 -10.22 15.33
N LYS A 106 -16.45 -11.06 16.17
CA LYS A 106 -17.58 -11.91 15.74
C LYS A 106 -18.75 -11.09 15.20
N ARG A 107 -19.13 -10.00 15.87
CA ARG A 107 -20.23 -9.14 15.39
C ARG A 107 -19.86 -8.37 14.14
N PHE A 108 -18.63 -7.88 14.06
CA PHE A 108 -18.12 -7.24 12.87
C PHE A 108 -18.20 -8.17 11.65
N ASP A 109 -17.66 -9.39 11.77
CA ASP A 109 -17.68 -10.39 10.70
C ASP A 109 -19.10 -10.75 10.25
N ASN A 110 -20.06 -10.80 11.18
CA ASN A 110 -21.47 -11.05 10.88
C ASN A 110 -22.18 -9.88 10.20
N GLN A 111 -21.69 -8.63 10.34
CA GLN A 111 -22.23 -7.45 9.65
C GLN A 111 -21.66 -7.26 8.24
N THR A 112 -20.44 -7.75 7.99
CA THR A 112 -19.74 -7.61 6.71
C THR A 112 -19.87 -8.82 5.77
N LYS A 113 -20.49 -9.92 6.21
CA LYS A 113 -20.92 -11.03 5.34
C LYS A 113 -22.16 -10.67 4.53
#